data_AF-A0A956KKP6-F1
#
_entry.id   AF-A0A956KKP6-F1
#
_cell.length_a   1.000
_cell.length_b   1.000
_cell.length_c   1.000
_cell.angle_alpha   90.00
_cell.angle_beta   90.00
_cell.angle_gamma   90.00
#
_symmetry.space_group_name_H-M   'P 1'
#
loop_
_entity.id
_entity.type
_entity.pdbx_description
1 polymer ?
#
loop_
_entity_poly.entity_id
_entity_poly.type
_entity_poly.pdbx_seq_one_letter_code
_entity_poly.pdbx_strand_id
1 'polypeptide(L)'
;MATLTTRGNSFVIDGKPTRLVGYSNYGLLYHPEFNALERWLDHLASHGVNLMREWVVPLPEHWGKAVQPIVKRNNGKYDFTALEPRFWQFFHRLATEAGKRKIILEITLWDHYSMKGAPDFAHNPLHQKLGGFITPTANGTAFPDFYRPGPVRQAIADHSKRLLAELGKHWNIIIEPMNEPGRTGASADDVTHWHEVFYGWAKQVAPALPIAPNLVYEPLDANAPERIYPRFDHPDVAAVSLHAGAVSWQPDQPCSVASDVVTGVRN
;
A
#
# COMPACT_ATOMS: atom_id res chain seq x y z
N MET A 1 2.11 13.26 22.23
CA MET A 1 1.91 13.02 20.78
C MET A 1 0.72 12.10 20.62
N ALA A 2 -0.03 12.24 19.52
CA ALA A 2 -1.11 11.31 19.22
C ALA A 2 -0.55 9.92 18.92
N THR A 3 -1.31 8.86 19.20
CA THR A 3 -0.88 7.48 18.99
C THR A 3 -1.96 6.68 18.27
N LEU A 4 -1.52 5.79 17.37
CA LEU A 4 -2.35 4.78 16.72
C LEU A 4 -1.82 3.40 17.14
N THR A 5 -2.67 2.60 17.77
CA THR A 5 -2.34 1.21 18.12
C THR A 5 -3.52 0.29 17.84
N THR A 6 -3.36 -1.00 18.11
CA THR A 6 -4.42 -2.00 18.05
C THR A 6 -4.67 -2.53 19.47
N ARG A 7 -5.92 -2.91 19.77
CA ARG A 7 -6.27 -3.63 21.00
C ARG A 7 -7.37 -4.65 20.67
N GLY A 8 -6.99 -5.93 20.64
CA GLY A 8 -7.88 -6.97 20.13
C GLY A 8 -8.26 -6.67 18.68
N ASN A 9 -9.56 -6.60 18.41
CA ASN A 9 -10.12 -6.35 17.07
C ASN A 9 -10.45 -4.86 16.80
N SER A 10 -9.89 -3.94 17.57
CA SER A 10 -10.17 -2.50 17.44
C SER A 10 -8.89 -1.70 17.22
N PHE A 11 -8.97 -0.70 16.34
CA PHE A 11 -7.99 0.39 16.32
C PHE A 11 -8.21 1.30 17.54
N VAL A 12 -7.11 1.83 18.06
CA VAL A 12 -7.10 2.72 19.22
C VAL A 12 -6.33 3.97 18.84
N ILE A 13 -7.01 5.12 18.87
CA ILE A 13 -6.40 6.44 18.65
C ILE A 13 -6.46 7.21 19.96
N ASP A 14 -5.31 7.67 20.46
CA ASP A 14 -5.19 8.40 21.73
C ASP A 14 -5.84 7.64 22.91
N GLY A 15 -5.68 6.33 22.94
CA GLY A 15 -6.27 5.45 23.97
C GLY A 15 -7.78 5.17 23.80
N LYS A 16 -8.43 5.69 22.76
CA LYS A 16 -9.86 5.49 22.50
C LYS A 16 -10.08 4.48 21.37
N PRO A 17 -10.89 3.42 21.58
CA PRO A 17 -11.36 2.58 20.49
C PRO A 17 -11.98 3.43 19.40
N THR A 18 -11.52 3.27 18.17
CA THR A 18 -11.89 4.11 17.03
C THR A 18 -12.30 3.23 15.87
N ARG A 19 -13.44 3.57 15.28
CA ARG A 19 -13.88 3.02 14.00
C ARG A 19 -13.26 3.84 12.87
N LEU A 20 -12.66 3.17 11.91
CA LEU A 20 -12.15 3.81 10.70
C LEU A 20 -13.25 3.85 9.63
N VAL A 21 -13.43 5.03 9.03
CA VAL A 21 -14.35 5.33 7.94
C VAL A 21 -13.50 5.88 6.81
N GLY A 22 -13.39 5.07 5.76
CA GLY A 22 -12.38 5.21 4.71
C GLY A 22 -12.83 6.02 3.50
N TYR A 23 -11.86 6.61 2.83
CA TYR A 23 -11.94 7.11 1.47
C TYR A 23 -10.69 6.64 0.71
N SER A 24 -10.83 6.30 -0.58
CA SER A 24 -9.72 5.81 -1.39
C SER A 24 -9.61 6.65 -2.65
N ASN A 25 -8.43 7.24 -2.86
CA ASN A 25 -8.07 7.92 -4.10
C ASN A 25 -6.64 7.53 -4.46
N TYR A 26 -6.49 6.48 -5.26
CA TYR A 26 -5.20 5.94 -5.69
C TYR A 26 -4.54 6.89 -6.69
N GLY A 27 -3.80 7.88 -6.19
CA GLY A 27 -3.11 8.78 -7.10
C GLY A 27 -2.64 10.10 -6.53
N LEU A 28 -3.16 10.55 -5.39
CA LEU A 28 -2.88 11.89 -4.88
C LEU A 28 -1.37 12.13 -4.75
N LEU A 29 -0.64 11.15 -4.22
CA LEU A 29 0.81 11.26 -4.00
C LEU A 29 1.63 11.45 -5.28
N TYR A 30 1.09 11.08 -6.45
CA TYR A 30 1.76 11.24 -7.74
C TYR A 30 1.54 12.65 -8.35
N HIS A 31 0.83 13.53 -7.64
CA HIS A 31 0.49 14.90 -8.05
C HIS A 31 0.91 15.93 -6.97
N PRO A 32 2.22 16.12 -6.72
CA PRO A 32 2.73 17.03 -5.68
C PRO A 32 2.35 18.50 -5.91
N GLU A 33 1.90 18.85 -7.12
CA GLU A 33 1.33 20.15 -7.47
C GLU A 33 -0.05 20.42 -6.85
N PHE A 34 -0.70 19.41 -6.24
CA PHE A 34 -2.01 19.58 -5.62
C PHE A 34 -1.94 20.56 -4.43
N ASN A 35 -2.43 21.77 -4.69
CA ASN A 35 -2.32 22.91 -3.77
C ASN A 35 -3.51 23.05 -2.82
N ALA A 36 -4.59 22.29 -3.01
CA ALA A 36 -5.80 22.34 -2.19
C ALA A 36 -5.83 21.26 -1.08
N LEU A 37 -4.68 20.65 -0.78
CA LEU A 37 -4.55 19.52 0.15
C LEU A 37 -5.26 19.74 1.49
N GLU A 38 -4.96 20.84 2.19
CA GLU A 38 -5.50 21.09 3.52
C GLU A 38 -7.02 21.29 3.48
N ARG A 39 -7.52 22.06 2.51
CA ARG A 39 -8.98 22.26 2.31
C ARG A 39 -9.69 20.96 1.99
N TRP A 40 -9.07 20.10 1.20
CA TRP A 40 -9.62 18.80 0.85
C TRP A 40 -9.64 17.86 2.06
N LEU A 41 -8.59 17.83 2.88
CA LEU A 41 -8.58 17.10 4.14
C LEU A 41 -9.61 17.64 5.14
N ASP A 42 -9.80 18.96 5.22
CA ASP A 42 -10.85 19.58 6.02
C ASP A 42 -12.25 19.12 5.57
N HIS A 43 -12.46 19.04 4.25
CA HIS A 43 -13.71 18.55 3.67
C HIS A 43 -13.95 17.07 3.98
N LEU A 44 -12.94 16.21 3.89
CA LEU A 44 -13.06 14.81 4.28
C LEU A 44 -13.41 14.68 5.78
N ALA A 45 -12.67 15.38 6.64
CA ALA A 45 -12.89 15.38 8.08
C ALA A 45 -14.30 15.90 8.45
N SER A 46 -14.82 16.91 7.74
CA SER A 46 -16.18 17.42 7.99
C SER A 46 -17.28 16.41 7.69
N HIS A 47 -17.00 15.38 6.88
CA HIS A 47 -17.90 14.27 6.59
C HIS A 47 -17.63 13.02 7.45
N GLY A 48 -16.76 13.14 8.46
CA GLY A 48 -16.42 12.04 9.37
C GLY A 48 -15.46 11.01 8.78
N VAL A 49 -14.85 11.28 7.61
CA VAL A 49 -13.78 10.44 7.07
C VAL A 49 -12.55 10.59 7.96
N ASN A 50 -12.02 9.47 8.43
CA ASN A 50 -10.84 9.42 9.30
C ASN A 50 -9.83 8.35 8.87
N LEU A 51 -10.02 7.77 7.69
CA LEU A 51 -9.06 6.90 7.02
C LEU A 51 -8.99 7.29 5.54
N MET A 52 -7.78 7.36 5.02
CA MET A 52 -7.52 7.46 3.60
C MET A 52 -6.56 6.36 3.14
N ARG A 53 -6.81 5.78 1.99
CA ARG A 53 -5.90 4.82 1.35
C ARG A 53 -5.15 5.46 0.19
N GLU A 54 -3.82 5.38 0.24
CA GLU A 54 -2.90 6.00 -0.74
C GLU A 54 -1.73 5.07 -1.07
N TRP A 55 -1.12 5.26 -2.24
CA TRP A 55 -0.13 4.32 -2.78
C TRP A 55 1.25 4.97 -2.89
N VAL A 56 2.28 4.28 -2.40
CA VAL A 56 3.70 4.61 -2.65
C VAL A 56 4.35 3.60 -3.60
N VAL A 57 3.51 3.00 -4.45
CA VAL A 57 3.88 1.93 -5.38
C VAL A 57 4.63 2.50 -6.59
N PRO A 58 5.71 1.87 -7.07
CA PRO A 58 6.24 2.16 -8.40
C PRO A 58 5.24 1.69 -9.47
N LEU A 59 4.53 2.62 -10.10
CA LEU A 59 3.48 2.32 -11.08
C LEU A 59 3.94 2.59 -12.52
N PRO A 60 3.33 1.95 -13.53
CA PRO A 60 3.60 2.26 -14.93
C PRO A 60 3.32 3.74 -15.24
N GLU A 61 4.21 4.40 -15.98
CA GLU A 61 4.09 5.84 -16.26
C GLU A 61 2.85 6.20 -17.07
N HIS A 62 2.41 5.31 -17.96
CA HIS A 62 1.23 5.52 -18.80
C HIS A 62 -0.09 5.55 -18.00
N TRP A 63 -0.06 5.27 -16.70
CA TRP A 63 -1.19 5.46 -15.79
C TRP A 63 -1.35 6.92 -15.31
N GLY A 64 -0.73 7.88 -16.01
CA GLY A 64 -0.93 9.31 -15.79
C GLY A 64 -0.21 9.88 -14.56
N LYS A 65 0.87 9.24 -14.10
CA LYS A 65 1.57 9.62 -12.87
C LYS A 65 2.62 10.70 -13.14
N ALA A 66 2.48 11.87 -12.51
CA ALA A 66 3.38 13.01 -12.76
C ALA A 66 4.76 12.84 -12.07
N VAL A 67 4.82 12.08 -10.99
CA VAL A 67 6.07 11.75 -10.28
C VAL A 67 5.99 10.34 -9.70
N GLN A 68 7.12 9.64 -9.63
CA GLN A 68 7.23 8.29 -9.04
C GLN A 68 7.76 8.37 -7.60
N PRO A 69 7.57 7.35 -6.74
CA PRO A 69 8.16 7.31 -5.40
C PRO A 69 9.70 7.14 -5.43
N ILE A 70 10.26 6.83 -6.59
CA ILE A 70 11.67 6.53 -6.82
C ILE A 70 12.25 7.44 -7.90
N VAL A 71 13.54 7.75 -7.77
CA VAL A 71 14.23 8.65 -8.72
C VAL A 71 14.29 8.02 -10.10
N LYS A 72 13.91 8.78 -11.14
CA LYS A 72 14.19 8.46 -12.54
C LYS A 72 15.45 9.22 -12.99
N ARG A 73 16.47 8.50 -13.41
CA ARG A 73 17.76 9.06 -13.87
C ARG A 73 17.61 9.65 -15.28
N ASN A 74 18.57 10.49 -15.67
CA ASN A 74 18.60 11.13 -16.99
C ASN A 74 18.60 10.16 -18.19
N ASN A 75 19.00 8.90 -17.98
CA ASN A 75 18.97 7.84 -19.00
C ASN A 75 17.62 7.11 -19.08
N GLY A 76 16.59 7.59 -18.39
CA GLY A 76 15.25 7.02 -18.36
C GLY A 76 15.06 5.81 -17.44
N LYS A 77 16.12 5.35 -16.75
CA LYS A 77 16.05 4.22 -15.80
C LYS A 77 15.80 4.71 -14.37
N TYR A 78 15.12 3.90 -13.58
CA TYR A 78 14.85 4.13 -12.17
C TYR A 78 16.01 3.70 -11.27
N ASP A 79 16.11 4.39 -10.13
CA ASP A 79 17.09 4.14 -9.09
C ASP A 79 16.39 3.73 -7.78
N PHE A 80 16.30 2.43 -7.53
CA PHE A 80 15.67 1.91 -6.31
C PHE A 80 16.49 2.15 -5.03
N THR A 81 17.70 2.73 -5.14
CA THR A 81 18.51 3.17 -4.00
C THR A 81 18.21 4.60 -3.56
N ALA A 82 17.46 5.36 -4.37
CA ALA A 82 17.12 6.76 -4.12
C ALA A 82 15.61 7.02 -4.21
N LEU A 83 15.09 7.73 -3.21
CA LEU A 83 13.70 8.16 -3.15
C LEU A 83 13.53 9.51 -3.84
N GLU A 84 12.44 9.69 -4.60
CA GLU A 84 12.20 10.93 -5.34
C GLU A 84 11.78 12.07 -4.40
N PRO A 85 12.61 13.13 -4.22
CA PRO A 85 12.37 14.13 -3.20
C PRO A 85 11.01 14.83 -3.30
N ARG A 86 10.52 15.11 -4.52
CA ARG A 86 9.23 15.80 -4.70
C ARG A 86 8.07 14.95 -4.22
N PHE A 87 8.09 13.64 -4.50
CA PHE A 87 7.08 12.70 -4.04
C PHE A 87 7.06 12.63 -2.52
N TRP A 88 8.23 12.43 -1.89
CA TRP A 88 8.31 12.20 -0.44
C TRP A 88 8.10 13.46 0.38
N GLN A 89 8.48 14.64 -0.12
CA GLN A 89 8.11 15.91 0.50
C GLN A 89 6.59 16.08 0.54
N PHE A 90 5.90 15.74 -0.55
CA PHE A 90 4.45 15.81 -0.60
C PHE A 90 3.78 14.75 0.28
N PHE A 91 4.30 13.52 0.30
CA PHE A 91 3.87 12.49 1.25
C PHE A 91 3.97 12.96 2.70
N HIS A 92 5.10 13.55 3.11
CA HIS A 92 5.25 14.04 4.48
C HIS A 92 4.30 15.19 4.82
N ARG A 93 4.03 16.08 3.86
CA ARG A 93 3.00 17.11 4.03
C ARG A 93 1.62 16.47 4.21
N LEU A 94 1.23 15.53 3.34
CA LEU A 94 -0.02 14.78 3.45
C LEU A 94 -0.16 14.11 4.82
N ALA A 95 0.83 13.32 5.24
CA ALA A 95 0.81 12.60 6.50
C ALA A 95 0.70 13.55 7.71
N THR A 96 1.47 14.64 7.71
CA THR A 96 1.44 15.66 8.76
C THR A 96 0.07 16.35 8.83
N GLU A 97 -0.46 16.80 7.69
CA GLU A 97 -1.73 17.52 7.62
C GLU A 97 -2.94 16.62 7.91
N ALA A 98 -2.91 15.36 7.46
CA ALA A 98 -3.90 14.34 7.80
C ALA A 98 -3.89 14.05 9.31
N GLY A 99 -2.70 13.93 9.91
CA GLY A 99 -2.52 13.67 11.33
C GLY A 99 -3.11 14.76 12.22
N LYS A 100 -2.99 16.04 11.84
CA LYS A 100 -3.64 17.17 12.54
C LYS A 100 -5.16 17.01 12.64
N ARG A 101 -5.78 16.32 11.68
CA ARG A 101 -7.22 16.05 11.59
C ARG A 101 -7.60 14.66 12.08
N LYS A 102 -6.65 13.89 12.61
CA LYS A 102 -6.81 12.47 12.98
C LYS A 102 -7.28 11.59 11.84
N ILE A 103 -6.89 11.94 10.61
CA ILE A 103 -7.04 11.06 9.45
C ILE A 103 -5.84 10.12 9.43
N ILE A 104 -6.13 8.82 9.48
CA ILE A 104 -5.15 7.76 9.32
C ILE A 104 -4.91 7.54 7.83
N LEU A 105 -3.66 7.28 7.45
CA LEU A 105 -3.30 6.88 6.09
C LEU A 105 -2.97 5.39 6.07
N GLU A 106 -3.73 4.62 5.32
CA GLU A 106 -3.33 3.29 4.89
C GLU A 106 -2.46 3.42 3.63
N ILE A 107 -1.21 2.99 3.72
CA ILE A 107 -0.21 3.19 2.68
C ILE A 107 0.16 1.85 2.04
N THR A 108 -0.18 1.70 0.76
CA THR A 108 0.15 0.53 -0.06
C THR A 108 1.56 0.63 -0.63
N LEU A 109 2.42 -0.36 -0.37
CA LEU A 109 3.82 -0.36 -0.81
C LEU A 109 4.04 -1.04 -2.16
N TRP A 110 3.28 -2.08 -2.45
CA TRP A 110 3.38 -2.86 -3.68
C TRP A 110 2.00 -3.04 -4.32
N ASP A 111 1.95 -3.37 -5.61
CA ASP A 111 0.68 -3.63 -6.30
C ASP A 111 0.78 -4.85 -7.19
N HIS A 112 -0.12 -5.81 -7.01
CA HIS A 112 -0.22 -6.98 -7.86
C HIS A 112 -0.50 -6.59 -9.31
N TYR A 113 -1.52 -5.78 -9.58
CA TYR A 113 -1.96 -5.57 -10.97
C TYR A 113 -0.92 -4.88 -11.84
N SER A 114 -0.14 -3.95 -11.30
CA SER A 114 0.96 -3.30 -12.01
C SER A 114 2.06 -4.27 -12.46
N MET A 115 2.14 -5.45 -11.84
CA MET A 115 3.08 -6.53 -12.14
C MET A 115 2.45 -7.66 -13.00
N LYS A 116 1.16 -7.55 -13.34
CA LYS A 116 0.40 -8.58 -14.05
C LYS A 116 0.28 -8.28 -15.54
N GLY A 117 0.97 -9.08 -16.35
CA GLY A 117 0.78 -9.10 -17.80
C GLY A 117 1.74 -8.18 -18.56
N ALA A 118 1.96 -8.52 -19.84
CA ALA A 118 3.03 -7.97 -20.65
C ALA A 118 2.95 -6.46 -20.98
N PRO A 119 1.79 -5.85 -21.32
CA PRO A 119 1.81 -4.45 -21.75
C PRO A 119 2.09 -3.50 -20.58
N ASP A 120 1.43 -3.70 -19.43
CA ASP A 120 1.63 -2.82 -18.28
C ASP A 120 3.00 -3.02 -17.64
N PHE A 121 3.44 -4.27 -17.50
CA PHE A 121 4.71 -4.56 -16.82
C PHE A 121 5.93 -4.08 -17.63
N ALA A 122 5.86 -4.02 -18.96
CA ALA A 122 6.91 -3.45 -19.80
C ALA A 122 7.26 -1.99 -19.45
N HIS A 123 6.29 -1.25 -18.89
CA HIS A 123 6.42 0.14 -18.49
C HIS A 123 6.55 0.32 -16.96
N ASN A 124 6.48 -0.77 -16.20
CA ASN A 124 6.58 -0.74 -14.74
C ASN A 124 8.04 -0.50 -14.32
N PRO A 125 8.33 0.43 -13.38
CA PRO A 125 9.68 0.66 -12.89
C PRO A 125 10.40 -0.59 -12.36
N LEU A 126 9.68 -1.61 -11.91
CA LEU A 126 10.22 -2.89 -11.46
C LEU A 126 10.84 -3.73 -12.58
N HIS A 127 10.51 -3.45 -13.84
CA HIS A 127 11.06 -4.18 -14.96
C HIS A 127 12.56 -3.88 -15.12
N GLN A 128 13.37 -4.94 -15.26
CA GLN A 128 14.83 -4.84 -15.38
C GLN A 128 15.36 -3.88 -16.47
N LYS A 129 14.64 -3.72 -17.60
CA LYS A 129 15.04 -2.81 -18.69
C LYS A 129 14.99 -1.34 -18.24
N LEU A 130 14.09 -1.04 -17.31
CA LEU A 130 13.89 0.28 -16.71
C LEU A 130 14.71 0.49 -15.45
N GLY A 131 15.64 -0.41 -15.10
CA GLY A 131 16.48 -0.29 -13.90
C GLY A 131 15.91 -0.94 -12.63
N GLY A 132 14.74 -1.57 -12.73
CA GLY A 132 14.22 -2.46 -11.69
C GLY A 132 14.96 -3.79 -11.61
N PHE A 133 14.44 -4.71 -10.81
CA PHE A 133 15.10 -5.97 -10.47
C PHE A 133 14.36 -7.21 -10.99
N ILE A 134 13.19 -7.07 -11.62
CA ILE A 134 12.40 -8.21 -12.07
C ILE A 134 12.54 -8.44 -13.58
N THR A 135 12.78 -9.70 -13.94
CA THR A 135 12.69 -10.18 -15.32
C THR A 135 11.29 -10.77 -15.54
N PRO A 136 10.53 -10.32 -16.55
CA PRO A 136 9.24 -10.93 -16.83
C PRO A 136 9.41 -12.38 -17.30
N THR A 137 8.49 -13.25 -16.90
CA THR A 137 8.34 -14.57 -17.50
C THR A 137 7.88 -14.46 -18.97
N ALA A 138 7.90 -15.57 -19.71
CA ALA A 138 7.42 -15.61 -21.10
C ALA A 138 5.97 -15.11 -21.27
N ASN A 139 5.15 -15.22 -20.23
CA ASN A 139 3.75 -14.75 -20.24
C ASN A 139 3.61 -13.28 -19.78
N GLY A 140 4.73 -12.57 -19.58
CA GLY A 140 4.75 -11.19 -19.13
C GLY A 140 4.39 -11.02 -17.65
N THR A 141 4.52 -12.06 -16.83
CA THR A 141 4.23 -12.00 -15.38
C THR A 141 5.52 -11.99 -14.57
N ALA A 142 5.51 -11.29 -13.43
CA ALA A 142 6.71 -10.99 -12.62
C ALA A 142 6.75 -11.74 -11.27
N PHE A 143 5.71 -12.50 -10.94
CA PHE A 143 5.35 -12.80 -9.55
C PHE A 143 6.15 -13.87 -8.81
N PRO A 144 6.58 -14.99 -9.42
CA PRO A 144 7.21 -16.04 -8.62
C PRO A 144 8.47 -15.55 -7.89
N ASP A 145 9.30 -14.73 -8.56
CA ASP A 145 10.54 -14.20 -8.00
C ASP A 145 10.31 -13.08 -6.98
N PHE A 146 9.15 -12.41 -7.03
CA PHE A 146 8.77 -11.41 -6.04
C PHE A 146 8.59 -12.06 -4.65
N TYR A 147 7.92 -13.22 -4.61
CA TYR A 147 7.61 -13.92 -3.37
C TYR A 147 8.75 -14.83 -2.89
N ARG A 148 9.49 -15.46 -3.81
CA ARG A 148 10.48 -16.49 -3.48
C ARG A 148 11.82 -15.93 -2.98
N PRO A 149 12.54 -16.67 -2.12
CA PRO A 149 13.91 -16.34 -1.76
C PRO A 149 14.82 -16.14 -2.98
N GLY A 150 15.60 -15.05 -2.98
CA GLY A 150 16.58 -14.78 -4.03
C GLY A 150 16.99 -13.30 -4.09
N PRO A 151 17.80 -12.93 -5.10
CA PRO A 151 18.25 -11.55 -5.28
C PRO A 151 17.11 -10.54 -5.47
N VAL A 152 16.04 -10.94 -6.18
CA VAL A 152 14.83 -10.12 -6.39
C VAL A 152 14.18 -9.79 -5.04
N ARG A 153 13.93 -10.81 -4.20
CA ARG A 153 13.37 -10.60 -2.86
C ARG A 153 14.26 -9.74 -1.98
N GLN A 154 15.58 -9.86 -2.09
CA GLN A 154 16.49 -8.98 -1.33
C GLN A 154 16.37 -7.51 -1.79
N ALA A 155 16.29 -7.26 -3.09
CA ALA A 155 16.08 -5.90 -3.61
C ALA A 155 14.73 -5.31 -3.16
N ILE A 156 13.67 -6.12 -3.16
CA ILE A 156 12.35 -5.78 -2.61
C ILE A 156 12.46 -5.45 -1.13
N ALA A 157 13.19 -6.26 -0.36
CA ALA A 157 13.42 -6.04 1.06
C ALA A 157 14.11 -4.70 1.32
N ASP A 158 15.21 -4.45 0.63
CA ASP A 158 16.01 -3.24 0.80
C ASP A 158 15.20 -1.98 0.43
N HIS A 159 14.40 -2.06 -0.63
CA HIS A 159 13.52 -0.97 -1.02
C HIS A 159 12.38 -0.79 -0.01
N SER A 160 11.70 -1.87 0.39
CA SER A 160 10.61 -1.84 1.39
C SER A 160 11.10 -1.21 2.70
N LYS A 161 12.31 -1.55 3.17
CA LYS A 161 12.90 -0.95 4.37
C LYS A 161 13.11 0.55 4.22
N ARG A 162 13.50 1.04 3.03
CA ARG A 162 13.59 2.50 2.76
C ARG A 162 12.22 3.16 2.84
N LEU A 163 11.20 2.57 2.21
CA LEU A 163 9.82 3.08 2.29
C LEU A 163 9.33 3.11 3.75
N LEU A 164 9.48 2.00 4.48
CA LEU A 164 9.07 1.87 5.88
C LEU A 164 9.75 2.89 6.79
N ALA A 165 11.02 3.24 6.53
CA ALA A 165 11.73 4.26 7.30
C ALA A 165 11.12 5.67 7.11
N GLU A 166 10.60 5.98 5.91
CA GLU A 166 9.88 7.23 5.64
C GLU A 166 8.48 7.23 6.27
N LEU A 167 7.77 6.10 6.21
CA LEU A 167 6.45 5.94 6.84
C LEU A 167 6.54 6.06 8.37
N GLY A 168 7.57 5.45 8.98
CA GLY A 168 7.79 5.43 10.43
C GLY A 168 8.01 6.81 11.07
N LYS A 169 8.16 7.87 10.26
CA LYS A 169 8.25 9.27 10.73
C LYS A 169 6.89 9.85 11.16
N HIS A 170 5.79 9.17 10.83
CA HIS A 170 4.42 9.64 11.05
C HIS A 170 3.62 8.65 11.88
N TRP A 171 2.88 9.13 12.88
CA TRP A 171 2.16 8.26 13.82
C TRP A 171 0.85 7.69 13.23
N ASN A 172 0.29 8.35 12.24
CA ASN A 172 -1.04 8.09 11.68
C ASN A 172 -0.97 7.21 10.43
N ILE A 173 -0.06 6.25 10.38
CA ILE A 173 0.13 5.35 9.24
C ILE A 173 -0.29 3.92 9.61
N ILE A 174 -1.04 3.27 8.72
CA ILE A 174 -1.21 1.82 8.64
C ILE A 174 -0.45 1.35 7.40
N ILE A 175 0.41 0.35 7.56
CA ILE A 175 1.17 -0.20 6.44
C ILE A 175 0.33 -1.26 5.75
N GLU A 176 0.13 -1.13 4.44
CA GLU A 176 -0.43 -2.18 3.60
C GLU A 176 0.70 -2.74 2.71
N PRO A 177 1.14 -4.01 2.91
CA PRO A 177 2.26 -4.56 2.16
C PRO A 177 2.06 -4.53 0.64
N MET A 178 0.87 -4.90 0.17
CA MET A 178 0.58 -5.09 -1.25
C MET A 178 -0.91 -4.96 -1.58
N ASN A 179 -1.27 -4.13 -2.56
CA ASN A 179 -2.62 -4.14 -3.11
C ASN A 179 -2.93 -5.51 -3.74
N GLU A 180 -3.96 -6.18 -3.22
CA GLU A 180 -4.53 -7.43 -3.72
C GLU A 180 -3.48 -8.51 -4.06
N PRO A 181 -2.77 -9.08 -3.08
CA PRO A 181 -1.75 -10.09 -3.36
C PRO A 181 -2.38 -11.29 -4.08
N GLY A 182 -1.79 -11.67 -5.22
CA GLY A 182 -2.22 -12.82 -6.03
C GLY A 182 -1.12 -13.85 -6.21
N ARG A 183 -1.47 -15.03 -6.74
CA ARG A 183 -0.57 -16.21 -6.76
C ARG A 183 -0.03 -16.51 -8.15
N THR A 184 -0.07 -15.58 -9.10
CA THR A 184 0.24 -15.84 -10.51
C THR A 184 1.61 -16.53 -10.73
N GLY A 185 1.66 -17.87 -10.70
CA GLY A 185 2.88 -18.70 -10.74
C GLY A 185 3.60 -18.94 -9.40
N ALA A 186 3.08 -18.43 -8.28
CA ALA A 186 3.57 -18.65 -6.92
C ALA A 186 2.64 -19.59 -6.13
N SER A 187 3.16 -20.32 -5.15
CA SER A 187 2.32 -21.11 -4.24
C SER A 187 1.66 -20.23 -3.17
N ALA A 188 0.62 -20.73 -2.50
CA ALA A 188 0.06 -20.04 -1.33
C ALA A 188 1.10 -19.91 -0.20
N ASP A 189 2.00 -20.88 -0.08
CA ASP A 189 3.10 -20.86 0.88
C ASP A 189 4.14 -19.79 0.52
N ASP A 190 4.44 -19.59 -0.77
CA ASP A 190 5.34 -18.52 -1.23
C ASP A 190 4.79 -17.14 -0.79
N VAL A 191 3.50 -16.89 -1.03
CA VAL A 191 2.87 -15.62 -0.68
C VAL A 191 2.75 -15.43 0.83
N THR A 192 2.40 -16.49 1.57
CA THR A 192 2.31 -16.46 3.04
C THR A 192 3.67 -16.17 3.65
N HIS A 193 4.71 -16.90 3.24
CA HIS A 193 6.07 -16.72 3.72
C HIS A 193 6.61 -15.33 3.40
N TRP A 194 6.30 -14.78 2.23
CA TRP A 194 6.68 -13.40 1.91
C TRP A 194 6.06 -12.39 2.87
N HIS A 195 4.77 -12.51 3.22
CA HIS A 195 4.12 -11.62 4.18
C HIS A 195 4.73 -11.76 5.58
N GLU A 196 4.99 -12.98 6.05
CA GLU A 196 5.67 -13.22 7.33
C GLU A 196 7.03 -12.53 7.40
N VAL A 197 7.83 -12.68 6.34
CA VAL A 197 9.14 -12.04 6.23
C VAL A 197 9.03 -10.52 6.16
N PHE A 198 8.06 -10.01 5.39
CA PHE A 198 7.78 -8.57 5.30
C PHE A 198 7.39 -7.99 6.67
N TYR A 199 6.54 -8.67 7.44
CA TYR A 199 6.19 -8.26 8.80
C TYR A 199 7.42 -8.16 9.69
N GLY A 200 8.36 -9.10 9.56
CA GLY A 200 9.66 -9.01 10.24
C GLY A 200 10.43 -7.73 9.89
N TRP A 201 10.47 -7.35 8.62
CA TRP A 201 11.12 -6.09 8.18
C TRP A 201 10.41 -4.85 8.73
N ALA A 202 9.08 -4.82 8.64
CA ALA A 202 8.27 -3.72 9.14
C ALA A 202 8.45 -3.54 10.66
N LYS A 203 8.46 -4.63 11.43
CA LYS A 203 8.72 -4.58 12.88
C LYS A 203 10.14 -4.15 13.21
N GLN A 204 11.12 -4.48 12.37
CA GLN A 204 12.49 -4.01 12.56
C GLN A 204 12.64 -2.50 12.30
N VAL A 205 11.99 -1.97 11.26
CA VAL A 205 12.22 -0.59 10.79
C VAL A 205 11.21 0.41 11.37
N ALA A 206 9.95 0.02 11.50
CA ALA A 206 8.85 0.86 11.96
C ALA A 206 7.99 0.13 13.01
N PRO A 207 8.57 -0.28 14.16
CA PRO A 207 7.91 -1.15 15.16
C PRO A 207 6.59 -0.60 15.72
N ALA A 208 6.43 0.72 15.70
CA ALA A 208 5.26 1.40 16.25
C ALA A 208 4.04 1.43 15.31
N LEU A 209 4.23 1.14 14.01
CA LEU A 209 3.14 1.24 13.04
C LEU A 209 2.33 -0.07 12.98
N PRO A 210 0.99 0.01 12.97
CA PRO A 210 0.15 -1.12 12.62
C PRO A 210 0.37 -1.55 11.16
N ILE A 211 0.12 -2.83 10.90
CA ILE A 211 0.19 -3.41 9.56
C ILE A 211 -1.18 -3.99 9.23
N ALA A 212 -1.76 -3.60 8.10
CA ALA A 212 -2.98 -4.16 7.56
C ALA A 212 -2.68 -5.59 7.04
N PRO A 213 -3.47 -6.60 7.44
CA PRO A 213 -3.35 -7.93 6.90
C PRO A 213 -3.91 -7.93 5.48
N ASN A 214 -3.08 -8.39 4.55
CA ASN A 214 -3.54 -8.61 3.18
C ASN A 214 -3.95 -10.06 3.01
N LEU A 215 -5.14 -10.24 2.45
CA LEU A 215 -5.67 -11.55 2.09
C LEU A 215 -5.29 -11.85 0.65
N VAL A 216 -4.88 -13.09 0.37
CA VAL A 216 -4.63 -13.54 -1.00
C VAL A 216 -5.94 -13.58 -1.77
N TYR A 217 -6.05 -12.78 -2.83
CA TYR A 217 -7.26 -12.66 -3.65
C TYR A 217 -7.21 -13.60 -4.85
N GLU A 218 -7.29 -14.91 -4.62
CA GLU A 218 -7.58 -15.87 -5.68
C GLU A 218 -8.33 -17.08 -5.12
N PRO A 219 -9.48 -17.49 -5.71
CA PRO A 219 -10.16 -18.71 -5.28
C PRO A 219 -9.19 -19.89 -5.34
N LEU A 220 -9.10 -20.62 -4.24
CA LEU A 220 -8.42 -21.91 -4.20
C LEU A 220 -9.30 -22.88 -4.97
N ASP A 221 -9.18 -22.92 -6.29
CA ASP A 221 -10.09 -23.70 -7.15
C ASP A 221 -11.57 -23.25 -7.05
N ALA A 222 -12.39 -23.58 -8.04
CA ALA A 222 -13.84 -23.33 -7.95
C ALA A 222 -14.52 -24.15 -6.82
N ASN A 223 -13.79 -25.10 -6.24
CA ASN A 223 -14.29 -26.11 -5.31
C ASN A 223 -13.51 -26.22 -3.99
N ALA A 224 -12.37 -25.54 -3.81
CA ALA A 224 -11.71 -25.59 -2.50
C ALA A 224 -12.21 -24.43 -1.62
N PRO A 225 -12.41 -24.68 -0.32
CA PRO A 225 -12.85 -23.64 0.60
C PRO A 225 -11.83 -22.49 0.58
N GLU A 226 -12.33 -21.25 0.54
CA GLU A 226 -11.53 -20.05 0.74
C GLU A 226 -10.73 -20.20 2.04
N ARG A 227 -9.45 -20.57 1.93
CA ARG A 227 -8.52 -20.40 3.04
C ARG A 227 -8.10 -18.95 3.02
N ILE A 228 -8.71 -18.18 3.90
CA ILE A 228 -8.26 -16.86 4.28
C ILE A 228 -6.89 -17.04 4.96
N TYR A 229 -5.82 -16.73 4.23
CA TYR A 229 -4.47 -16.59 4.76
C TYR A 229 -4.27 -15.10 5.03
N PRO A 230 -3.97 -14.67 6.27
CA PRO A 230 -2.97 -15.26 7.16
C PRO A 230 -3.55 -16.00 8.37
N ARG A 231 -2.72 -16.80 9.04
CA ARG A 231 -3.01 -17.22 10.42
C ARG A 231 -3.08 -15.94 11.27
N PHE A 232 -4.28 -15.62 11.75
CA PHE A 232 -4.54 -14.43 12.58
C PHE A 232 -4.07 -14.60 14.05
N ASP A 233 -3.17 -15.54 14.33
CA ASP A 233 -2.64 -15.80 15.66
C ASP A 233 -1.44 -14.90 16.02
N HIS A 234 -0.96 -14.07 15.08
CA HIS A 234 0.08 -13.08 15.39
C HIS A 234 -0.51 -11.89 16.18
N PRO A 235 -0.08 -11.64 17.42
CA PRO A 235 -0.72 -10.68 18.35
C PRO A 235 -0.71 -9.21 17.87
N ASP A 236 0.13 -8.92 16.87
CA ASP A 236 0.30 -7.59 16.28
C ASP A 236 -0.46 -7.34 14.97
N VAL A 237 -1.15 -8.34 14.43
CA VAL A 237 -1.94 -8.20 13.20
C VAL A 237 -3.36 -7.77 13.58
N ALA A 238 -3.72 -6.52 13.28
CA ALA A 238 -5.13 -6.12 13.37
C ALA A 238 -5.90 -6.83 12.26
N ALA A 239 -6.78 -7.77 12.60
CA ALA A 239 -7.68 -8.42 11.66
C ALA A 239 -8.72 -7.42 11.12
N VAL A 240 -8.32 -6.55 10.19
CA VAL A 240 -9.21 -5.63 9.48
C VAL A 240 -8.84 -5.66 8.01
N SER A 241 -9.66 -6.34 7.21
CA SER A 241 -9.63 -6.18 5.76
C SER A 241 -10.22 -4.81 5.43
N LEU A 242 -9.38 -3.88 4.97
CA LEU A 242 -9.79 -2.54 4.57
C LEU A 242 -10.02 -2.52 3.06
N HIS A 243 -11.07 -3.19 2.58
CA HIS A 243 -11.51 -2.98 1.19
C HIS A 243 -12.40 -1.73 1.17
N ALA A 244 -11.79 -0.58 0.91
CA ALA A 244 -12.53 0.62 0.55
C ALA A 244 -12.74 0.60 -0.98
N GLY A 245 -14.00 0.55 -1.41
CA GLY A 245 -14.35 0.74 -2.82
C GLY A 245 -13.69 1.99 -3.41
N ALA A 246 -13.07 1.83 -4.58
CA ALA A 246 -12.48 2.91 -5.36
C ALA A 246 -13.55 3.92 -5.79
N VAL A 247 -13.36 5.21 -5.49
CA VAL A 247 -14.12 6.31 -6.11
C VAL A 247 -13.17 7.07 -7.01
N SER A 248 -13.31 6.91 -8.33
CA SER A 248 -12.51 7.67 -9.30
C SER A 248 -12.93 9.13 -9.32
N TRP A 249 -11.99 10.05 -9.09
CA TRP A 249 -12.21 11.48 -9.33
C TRP A 249 -12.24 11.76 -10.84
N GLN A 250 -13.32 12.37 -11.33
CA GLN A 250 -13.36 13.03 -12.64
C GLN A 250 -13.58 14.53 -12.45
N PRO A 251 -12.87 15.41 -13.19
CA PRO A 251 -12.95 16.86 -13.00
C PRO A 251 -14.36 17.45 -13.10
N ASP A 252 -15.25 16.75 -13.82
CA ASP A 252 -16.55 17.28 -14.26
C ASP A 252 -17.76 16.50 -13.72
N GLN A 253 -17.56 15.62 -12.73
CA GLN A 253 -18.64 14.82 -12.14
C GLN A 253 -18.75 15.06 -10.63
N PRO A 254 -19.96 15.21 -10.06
CA PRO A 254 -20.14 15.26 -8.62
C PRO A 254 -19.68 13.93 -7.99
N CYS A 255 -18.87 14.01 -6.93
CA CYS A 255 -18.41 12.83 -6.18
C CYS A 255 -19.60 11.99 -5.70
N SER A 256 -19.81 10.81 -6.27
CA SER A 256 -20.67 9.78 -5.68
C SER A 256 -19.86 8.98 -4.66
N VAL A 257 -20.16 9.13 -3.38
CA VAL A 257 -19.54 8.35 -2.31
C VAL A 257 -20.19 6.96 -2.28
N ALA A 258 -19.46 5.92 -2.66
CA ALA A 258 -19.81 4.55 -2.30
C ALA A 258 -19.32 4.32 -0.86
N SER A 259 -20.24 4.20 0.10
CA SER A 259 -19.90 3.92 1.50
C SER A 259 -19.83 2.41 1.72
N ASP A 260 -18.62 1.84 1.70
CA ASP A 260 -18.41 0.49 2.24
C ASP A 260 -18.07 0.59 3.72
N VAL A 261 -18.95 0.00 4.53
CA VAL A 261 -18.83 -0.04 5.98
C VAL A 261 -18.01 -1.28 6.34
N VAL A 262 -16.73 -1.09 6.68
CA VAL A 262 -15.91 -2.20 7.22
C VAL A 262 -16.44 -2.56 8.61
N THR A 263 -17.08 -3.72 8.73
CA THR A 263 -17.39 -4.37 10.00
C THR A 263 -16.49 -5.59 10.16
N GLY A 264 -15.74 -5.66 11.25
CA GLY A 264 -14.95 -6.86 11.57
C GLY A 264 -15.85 -8.09 11.69
N VAL A 265 -15.53 -9.15 10.95
CA VAL A 265 -16.21 -10.44 10.99
C VAL A 265 -15.71 -11.21 12.22
N ARG A 266 -16.64 -11.69 13.06
CA ARG A 266 -16.38 -12.77 14.02
C ARG A 266 -16.87 -14.08 13.41
N ASN A 267 -16.10 -15.15 13.61
CA ASN A 267 -16.63 -16.43 14.06
C ASN A 267 -15.90 -16.77 15.36
#